data_AF-Q84GF4-F1
#
_entry.id   AF-Q84GF4-F1
#
_cell.length_a   1.000
_cell.length_b   1.000
_cell.length_c   1.000
_cell.angle_alpha   90.00
_cell.angle_beta   90.00
_cell.angle_gamma   90.00
#
_symmetry.space_group_name_H-M   'P 1'
#
loop_
_entity.id
_entity.type
_entity.pdbx_description
1 polymer ?
#
loop_
_entity_poly.entity_id
_entity_poly.type
_entity_poly.pdbx_seq_one_letter_code
_entity_poly.pdbx_strand_id
1 'polypeptide(L)'
;MSILSSKQAEHATSAPNQATPATHTTGRLGTTDTTKHHKVKALSPALFRAKLWDLQRTMWKVTEDKTLAGCGRWVAGGSAVASLVWQAQGRARWGGLQNSHSVWGSPVASSVICSRRANEVDAAIQAWANGAGLTPAHYRGVSTSPSDRKQRGVSVNPVVERGISLMTLTLRHNSKQSLTEVWDAIAGCWQAVTNTAAWRGGARTAGDKSRYGIAHWYRAIEVTHGKNGWHVHLHVVLFHDRVLSVDERDSLADRVFDRWAAKAVRLGMRAPSRDRGIDVVHVAASSDDAKSIGGYTCKGMLSGIAAETTTGQVTKEAKGDNRTPFQILGDLGKQYTKRDHALWLEWEKGSKGRRQTGWSQGTKDVLGINELSDDQIDDSLGDNDQSEVVAMVGRGAWGAIASDTEKRAVILDAVAATDSAEGARKAARDVLKLFGVAHTVTAIGLAKTDLDTVLPTHTDVFKRELHEAVWSGRKQTALPVL
;
A
#
# COMPACT_ATOMS: atom_id res chain seq x y z
N MET A 1 -9.61 -7.44 -70.72
CA MET A 1 -8.14 -7.58 -70.83
C MET A 1 -7.64 -8.07 -69.47
N SER A 2 -6.99 -9.22 -69.30
CA SER A 2 -6.72 -10.31 -70.26
C SER A 2 -6.47 -11.65 -69.54
N ILE A 3 -7.02 -12.74 -70.10
CA ILE A 3 -6.42 -14.10 -70.22
C ILE A 3 -6.06 -14.82 -68.89
N LEU A 4 -6.77 -15.84 -68.39
CA LEU A 4 -7.07 -17.21 -68.88
C LEU A 4 -5.98 -18.29 -68.64
N SER A 5 -6.49 -19.51 -68.39
CA SER A 5 -5.82 -20.84 -68.31
C SER A 5 -4.99 -21.10 -67.03
N SER A 6 -5.00 -22.28 -66.39
CA SER A 6 -5.93 -23.45 -66.31
C SER A 6 -5.55 -24.25 -65.03
N LYS A 7 -6.03 -25.45 -64.64
CA LYS A 7 -6.81 -26.56 -65.25
C LYS A 7 -7.46 -27.43 -64.15
N GLN A 8 -8.17 -28.51 -64.48
CA GLN A 8 -8.66 -29.56 -63.56
C GLN A 8 -8.07 -30.95 -63.90
N ALA A 9 -8.04 -31.84 -62.89
CA ALA A 9 -8.25 -33.31 -62.91
C ALA A 9 -7.46 -33.98 -61.75
N GLU A 10 -7.81 -35.13 -61.16
CA GLU A 10 -9.07 -35.81 -60.76
C GLU A 10 -8.69 -37.20 -60.20
N HIS A 11 -9.40 -37.71 -59.18
CA HIS A 11 -9.37 -39.11 -58.66
C HIS A 11 -8.01 -39.64 -58.08
N ALA A 12 -7.94 -40.66 -57.18
CA ALA A 12 -8.95 -41.63 -56.69
C ALA A 12 -8.71 -42.15 -55.23
N THR A 13 -9.81 -42.40 -54.50
CA THR A 13 -10.14 -43.51 -53.55
C THR A 13 -9.19 -44.14 -52.49
N SER A 14 -9.84 -44.55 -51.37
CA SER A 14 -9.48 -45.61 -50.37
C SER A 14 -8.44 -45.23 -49.28
N ALA A 15 -8.47 -45.70 -48.02
CA ALA A 15 -9.38 -46.52 -47.20
C ALA A 15 -9.18 -46.15 -45.69
N PRO A 16 -9.97 -46.66 -44.70
CA PRO A 16 -10.01 -46.07 -43.35
C PRO A 16 -9.10 -46.72 -42.28
N ASN A 17 -8.79 -45.91 -41.26
CA ASN A 17 -8.56 -46.28 -39.85
C ASN A 17 -7.28 -47.08 -39.47
N GLN A 18 -6.31 -46.39 -38.86
CA GLN A 18 -5.46 -46.97 -37.80
C GLN A 18 -5.38 -46.00 -36.62
N ALA A 19 -5.86 -46.43 -35.46
CA ALA A 19 -5.72 -45.69 -34.21
C ALA A 19 -4.31 -45.91 -33.63
N THR A 20 -3.53 -44.84 -33.49
CA THR A 20 -2.29 -44.81 -32.70
C THR A 20 -2.56 -44.34 -31.28
N PRO A 21 -1.86 -44.88 -30.25
CA PRO A 21 -2.19 -44.62 -28.86
C PRO A 21 -1.85 -43.19 -28.46
N ALA A 22 -2.71 -42.58 -27.63
CA ALA A 22 -2.56 -41.21 -27.18
C ALA A 22 -1.27 -41.02 -26.36
N THR A 23 -0.29 -40.36 -26.97
CA THR A 23 0.83 -39.78 -26.22
C THR A 23 0.32 -38.59 -25.42
N HIS A 24 0.44 -38.66 -24.09
CA HIS A 24 0.16 -37.53 -23.21
C HIS A 24 1.24 -36.44 -23.42
N THR A 25 1.03 -35.59 -24.42
CA THR A 25 1.74 -34.31 -24.51
C THR A 25 1.31 -33.45 -23.32
N THR A 26 2.23 -33.29 -22.38
CA THR A 26 2.13 -32.29 -21.32
C THR A 26 1.97 -30.92 -21.97
N GLY A 27 0.73 -30.40 -21.92
CA GLY A 27 0.41 -29.08 -22.44
C GLY A 27 1.27 -28.04 -21.74
N ARG A 28 2.29 -27.56 -22.46
CA ARG A 28 3.26 -26.57 -21.97
C ARG A 28 2.48 -25.36 -21.46
N LEU A 29 2.45 -25.17 -20.14
CA LEU A 29 1.81 -24.02 -19.51
C LEU A 29 2.28 -22.76 -20.23
N GLY A 30 1.31 -22.00 -20.74
CA GLY A 30 1.61 -20.86 -21.61
C GLY A 30 2.52 -19.89 -20.87
N THR A 31 3.67 -19.58 -21.48
CA THR A 31 4.47 -18.43 -21.09
C THR A 31 3.63 -17.19 -21.40
N THR A 32 2.86 -16.73 -20.41
CA THR A 32 2.08 -15.52 -20.53
C THR A 32 3.05 -14.38 -20.78
N ASP A 33 2.93 -13.82 -21.99
CA ASP A 33 3.70 -12.71 -22.54
C ASP A 33 4.18 -11.75 -21.44
N THR A 34 5.50 -11.63 -21.27
CA THR A 34 6.12 -10.81 -20.22
C THR A 34 5.60 -9.39 -20.36
N THR A 35 4.65 -9.01 -19.49
CA THR A 35 3.87 -7.79 -19.67
C THR A 35 4.81 -6.61 -19.79
N LYS A 36 4.79 -5.94 -20.94
CA LYS A 36 5.57 -4.73 -21.21
C LYS A 36 5.29 -3.71 -20.11
N HIS A 37 6.16 -3.67 -19.10
CA HIS A 37 6.05 -2.74 -17.98
C HIS A 37 6.16 -1.32 -18.55
N HIS A 38 5.01 -0.68 -18.71
CA HIS A 38 4.96 0.72 -19.10
C HIS A 38 5.64 1.49 -17.98
N LYS A 39 6.76 2.15 -18.30
CA LYS A 39 7.37 3.11 -17.38
C LYS A 39 6.36 4.23 -17.17
N VAL A 40 5.56 4.12 -16.10
CA VAL A 40 4.66 5.19 -15.65
C VAL A 40 5.56 6.40 -15.42
N LYS A 41 5.42 7.42 -16.28
CA LYS A 41 6.26 8.61 -16.21
C LYS A 41 5.89 9.33 -14.92
N ALA A 42 6.76 9.24 -13.92
CA ALA A 42 6.52 9.84 -12.62
C ALA A 42 6.15 11.32 -12.78
N LEU A 43 5.05 11.73 -12.14
CA LEU A 43 4.66 13.15 -12.11
C LEU A 43 5.79 13.96 -11.48
N SER A 44 5.99 15.18 -11.96
CA SER A 44 6.87 16.11 -11.25
C SER A 44 6.32 16.37 -9.84
N PRO A 45 7.17 16.67 -8.83
CA PRO A 45 6.69 16.93 -7.48
C PRO A 45 5.61 18.01 -7.40
N ALA A 46 5.67 19.04 -8.26
CA ALA A 46 4.66 20.08 -8.36
C ALA A 46 3.32 19.55 -8.91
N LEU A 47 3.32 18.78 -10.01
CA LEU A 47 2.11 18.18 -10.57
C LEU A 47 1.49 17.14 -9.62
N PHE A 48 2.31 16.42 -8.87
CA PHE A 48 1.85 15.50 -7.84
C PHE A 48 1.15 16.24 -6.68
N ARG A 49 1.74 17.34 -6.17
CA ARG A 49 1.10 18.21 -5.17
C ARG A 49 -0.22 18.80 -5.68
N ALA A 50 -0.27 19.29 -6.92
CA ALA A 50 -1.49 19.80 -7.53
C ALA A 50 -2.60 18.74 -7.57
N LYS A 51 -2.29 17.52 -8.06
CA LYS A 51 -3.23 16.40 -8.08
C LYS A 51 -3.75 16.05 -6.68
N LEU A 52 -2.90 16.04 -5.65
CA LEU A 52 -3.32 15.83 -4.27
C LEU A 52 -4.29 16.90 -3.79
N TRP A 53 -4.01 18.19 -4.05
CA TRP A 53 -4.92 19.27 -3.70
C TRP A 53 -6.27 19.18 -4.42
N ASP A 54 -6.30 18.79 -5.70
CA ASP A 54 -7.54 18.63 -6.47
C ASP A 54 -8.43 17.51 -5.93
N LEU A 55 -7.82 16.36 -5.61
CA LEU A 55 -8.50 15.25 -4.94
C LEU A 55 -9.02 15.67 -3.56
N GLN A 56 -8.21 16.38 -2.77
CA GLN A 56 -8.57 16.84 -1.45
C GLN A 56 -9.71 17.89 -1.47
N ARG A 57 -9.68 18.84 -2.42
CA ARG A 57 -10.79 19.79 -2.67
C ARG A 57 -12.08 19.07 -3.05
N THR A 58 -11.99 17.95 -3.78
CA THR A 58 -13.16 17.17 -4.15
C THR A 58 -13.70 16.39 -2.96
N MET A 59 -12.83 15.68 -2.21
CA MET A 59 -13.19 14.97 -0.97
C MET A 59 -13.96 15.88 -0.02
N TRP A 60 -13.47 17.09 0.25
CA TRP A 60 -14.13 18.06 1.14
C TRP A 60 -15.56 18.47 0.72
N LYS A 61 -15.94 18.25 -0.55
CA LYS A 61 -17.28 18.56 -1.09
C LYS A 61 -18.20 17.34 -1.15
N VAL A 62 -17.66 16.13 -1.28
CA VAL A 62 -18.45 14.90 -1.53
C VAL A 62 -18.51 13.95 -0.34
N THR A 63 -17.62 14.09 0.64
CA THR A 63 -17.62 13.28 1.86
C THR A 63 -18.72 13.69 2.84
N GLU A 64 -19.32 12.71 3.51
CA GLU A 64 -20.19 12.94 4.67
C GLU A 64 -19.41 12.88 6.00
N ASP A 65 -18.20 12.31 6.00
CA ASP A 65 -17.38 12.15 7.20
C ASP A 65 -16.68 13.47 7.57
N LYS A 66 -16.99 14.01 8.75
CA LYS A 66 -16.39 15.26 9.25
C LYS A 66 -14.88 15.15 9.48
N THR A 67 -14.34 13.96 9.70
CA THR A 67 -12.88 13.74 9.81
C THR A 67 -12.19 13.99 8.46
N LEU A 68 -12.79 13.51 7.37
CA LEU A 68 -12.32 13.72 6.00
C LEU A 68 -12.61 15.16 5.52
N ALA A 69 -13.82 15.68 5.76
CA ALA A 69 -14.22 17.04 5.36
C ALA A 69 -13.32 18.13 5.95
N GLY A 70 -12.78 17.90 7.15
CA GLY A 70 -11.82 18.77 7.82
C GLY A 70 -10.35 18.40 7.62
N CYS A 71 -10.03 17.23 7.05
CA CYS A 71 -8.66 16.74 6.90
C CYS A 71 -7.81 17.71 6.08
N GLY A 72 -6.78 18.28 6.71
CA GLY A 72 -5.94 19.34 6.14
C GLY A 72 -6.68 20.63 5.78
N ARG A 73 -7.90 20.85 6.28
CA ARG A 73 -8.77 21.99 5.98
C ARG A 73 -9.10 22.83 7.21
N TRP A 74 -9.44 22.17 8.32
CA TRP A 74 -9.74 22.84 9.58
C TRP A 74 -8.52 22.82 10.48
N VAL A 75 -8.37 23.83 11.34
CA VAL A 75 -7.38 23.80 12.42
C VAL A 75 -7.80 22.69 13.39
N ALA A 76 -6.84 21.85 13.82
CA ALA A 76 -7.10 20.69 14.66
C ALA A 76 -7.87 21.04 15.94
N GLY A 77 -8.61 20.09 16.52
CA GLY A 77 -9.38 20.32 17.75
C GLY A 77 -8.54 20.91 18.88
N GLY A 78 -7.36 20.34 19.12
CA GLY A 78 -6.40 20.84 20.10
C GLY A 78 -5.56 22.05 19.67
N SER A 79 -5.67 22.56 18.43
CA SER A 79 -4.79 23.64 17.96
C SER A 79 -5.44 25.02 17.97
N ALA A 80 -4.73 26.05 18.48
CA ALA A 80 -5.15 27.44 18.34
C ALA A 80 -4.88 28.02 16.93
N VAL A 81 -3.96 27.42 16.16
CA VAL A 81 -3.42 27.98 14.91
C VAL A 81 -3.19 26.92 13.83
N ALA A 82 -3.16 27.36 12.57
CA ALA A 82 -2.41 26.65 11.53
C ALA A 82 -0.95 27.14 11.57
N SER A 83 0.01 26.23 11.65
CA SER A 83 1.44 26.55 11.59
C SER A 83 1.97 26.38 10.17
N LEU A 84 2.86 27.27 9.75
CA LEU A 84 3.62 27.17 8.52
C LEU A 84 5.04 26.74 8.89
N VAL A 85 5.42 25.53 8.50
CA VAL A 85 6.66 24.87 8.88
C VAL A 85 7.59 24.82 7.67
N TRP A 86 8.80 25.33 7.84
CA TRP A 86 9.92 25.13 6.91
C TRP A 86 10.84 24.03 7.46
N GLN A 87 11.46 23.25 6.58
CA GLN A 87 12.39 22.18 6.98
C GLN A 87 13.73 22.24 6.24
N ALA A 88 13.68 22.56 4.95
CA ALA A 88 14.85 22.69 4.08
C ALA A 88 14.40 23.33 2.76
N GLN A 89 15.36 23.71 1.91
CA GLN A 89 15.05 24.09 0.54
C GLN A 89 14.26 22.98 -0.18
N GLY A 90 13.18 23.38 -0.86
CA GLY A 90 12.20 22.49 -1.48
C GLY A 90 11.19 21.84 -0.52
N ARG A 91 11.23 22.14 0.79
CA ARG A 91 10.38 21.49 1.82
C ARG A 91 9.78 22.49 2.81
N ALA A 92 8.49 22.76 2.62
CA ALA A 92 7.62 23.42 3.59
C ALA A 92 6.27 22.69 3.69
N ARG A 93 5.56 22.83 4.82
CA ARG A 93 4.24 22.22 5.06
C ARG A 93 3.34 23.07 5.96
N TRP A 94 2.06 22.75 5.98
CA TRP A 94 1.11 23.24 7.00
C TRP A 94 1.02 22.24 8.15
N GLY A 95 1.09 22.71 9.39
CA GLY A 95 0.84 21.97 10.63
C GLY A 95 -0.31 22.57 11.44
N GLY A 96 -0.64 21.96 12.59
CA GLY A 96 -1.78 22.39 13.42
C GLY A 96 -3.16 22.19 12.79
N LEU A 97 -3.24 21.44 11.68
CA LEU A 97 -4.49 21.13 10.96
C LEU A 97 -5.04 19.76 11.38
N GLN A 98 -6.36 19.61 11.31
CA GLN A 98 -7.03 18.34 11.56
C GLN A 98 -6.50 17.28 10.60
N ASN A 99 -6.14 16.12 11.13
CA ASN A 99 -5.84 14.93 10.37
C ASN A 99 -6.97 13.90 10.47
N SER A 100 -7.06 13.00 9.49
CA SER A 100 -7.97 11.86 9.48
C SER A 100 -7.25 10.51 9.61
N HIS A 101 -5.92 10.48 9.39
CA HIS A 101 -5.09 9.26 9.34
C HIS A 101 -5.61 8.17 8.38
N SER A 102 -6.54 8.53 7.50
CA SER A 102 -7.29 7.57 6.68
C SER A 102 -6.56 7.29 5.39
N VAL A 103 -5.79 6.20 5.38
CA VAL A 103 -5.09 5.66 4.19
C VAL A 103 -6.02 5.38 2.99
N TRP A 104 -7.33 5.27 3.22
CA TRP A 104 -8.36 5.02 2.20
C TRP A 104 -9.17 6.26 1.82
N GLY A 105 -9.50 7.10 2.79
CA GLY A 105 -10.41 8.24 2.60
C GLY A 105 -9.68 9.52 2.20
N SER A 106 -8.48 9.76 2.75
CA SER A 106 -7.74 11.01 2.54
C SER A 106 -6.60 10.81 1.53
N PRO A 107 -6.60 11.50 0.38
CA PRO A 107 -5.51 11.43 -0.60
C PRO A 107 -4.13 11.79 -0.02
N VAL A 108 -4.09 12.74 0.91
CA VAL A 108 -2.85 13.20 1.55
C VAL A 108 -2.33 12.16 2.53
N ALA A 109 -3.16 11.71 3.49
CA ALA A 109 -2.76 10.67 4.44
C ALA A 109 -2.36 9.38 3.72
N SER A 110 -3.14 8.98 2.71
CA SER A 110 -2.82 7.86 1.83
C SER A 110 -1.44 8.00 1.20
N SER A 111 -1.15 9.13 0.54
CA SER A 111 0.18 9.39 -0.05
C SER A 111 1.33 9.21 0.94
N VAL A 112 1.13 9.65 2.19
CA VAL A 112 2.13 9.67 3.26
C VAL A 112 2.35 8.27 3.83
N ILE A 113 1.28 7.68 4.37
CA ILE A 113 1.27 6.35 4.98
C ILE A 113 1.85 5.34 3.99
N CYS A 114 1.36 5.37 2.75
CA CYS A 114 1.81 4.47 1.72
C CYS A 114 3.29 4.65 1.36
N SER A 115 3.78 5.88 1.20
CA SER A 115 5.21 6.11 0.91
C SER A 115 6.12 5.53 1.99
N ARG A 116 5.71 5.62 3.27
CA ARG A 116 6.44 4.98 4.37
C ARG A 116 6.32 3.45 4.34
N ARG A 117 5.12 2.89 4.11
CA ARG A 117 4.93 1.44 3.99
C ARG A 117 5.72 0.84 2.81
N ALA A 118 5.87 1.56 1.70
CA ALA A 118 6.76 1.15 0.61
C ALA A 118 8.21 0.99 1.08
N ASN A 119 8.73 1.96 1.83
CA ASN A 119 10.10 1.93 2.37
C ASN A 119 10.27 0.82 3.41
N GLU A 120 9.26 0.53 4.24
CA GLU A 120 9.27 -0.61 5.18
C GLU A 120 9.39 -1.95 4.43
N VAL A 121 8.67 -2.11 3.32
CA VAL A 121 8.69 -3.34 2.50
C VAL A 121 10.01 -3.49 1.75
N ASP A 122 10.54 -2.42 1.13
CA ASP A 122 11.84 -2.43 0.46
C ASP A 122 12.98 -2.75 1.44
N ALA A 123 12.99 -2.11 2.61
CA ALA A 123 13.96 -2.41 3.67
C ALA A 123 13.86 -3.86 4.15
N ALA A 124 12.65 -4.41 4.32
CA ALA A 124 12.43 -5.80 4.71
C ALA A 124 12.94 -6.80 3.66
N ILE A 125 12.73 -6.51 2.38
CA ILE A 125 13.24 -7.32 1.25
C ILE A 125 14.77 -7.31 1.23
N GLN A 126 15.38 -6.14 1.37
CA GLN A 126 16.84 -6.00 1.41
C GLN A 126 17.44 -6.68 2.65
N ALA A 127 16.84 -6.51 3.83
CA ALA A 127 17.26 -7.19 5.05
C ALA A 127 17.19 -8.72 4.91
N TRP A 128 16.09 -9.25 4.35
CA TRP A 128 15.94 -10.69 4.13
C TRP A 128 16.98 -11.24 3.16
N ALA A 129 17.22 -10.56 2.03
CA ALA A 129 18.22 -10.95 1.04
C ALA A 129 19.66 -10.91 1.62
N ASN A 130 19.96 -9.92 2.46
CA ASN A 130 21.28 -9.70 3.06
C ASN A 130 21.60 -10.56 4.29
N GLY A 131 20.71 -11.48 4.68
CA GLY A 131 21.00 -12.42 5.78
C GLY A 131 20.26 -12.15 7.10
N ALA A 132 19.50 -11.06 7.24
CA ALA A 132 18.82 -10.74 8.49
C ALA A 132 17.77 -11.80 8.88
N GLY A 133 17.52 -11.94 10.18
CA GLY A 133 16.35 -12.62 10.71
C GLY A 133 16.40 -14.14 10.88
N LEU A 134 17.52 -14.81 10.63
CA LEU A 134 17.66 -16.22 11.02
C LEU A 134 18.02 -16.34 12.51
N THR A 135 17.18 -17.04 13.28
CA THR A 135 17.60 -17.64 14.55
C THR A 135 18.22 -19.03 14.31
N PRO A 136 19.20 -19.49 15.13
CA PRO A 136 19.82 -20.80 14.98
C PRO A 136 18.85 -22.00 15.01
N ALA A 137 17.61 -21.81 15.49
CA ALA A 137 16.57 -22.83 15.47
C ALA A 137 16.16 -23.25 14.04
N HIS A 138 16.27 -22.36 13.05
CA HIS A 138 15.91 -22.64 11.65
C HIS A 138 16.88 -23.61 10.95
N TYR A 139 18.10 -23.80 11.46
CA TYR A 139 19.08 -24.74 10.90
C TYR A 139 18.77 -26.22 11.22
N ARG A 140 17.84 -26.52 12.13
CA ARG A 140 17.47 -27.90 12.50
C ARG A 140 16.50 -28.53 11.49
N GLY A 141 17.00 -28.75 10.28
CA GLY A 141 16.29 -29.42 9.18
C GLY A 141 17.20 -29.94 8.06
N VAL A 142 18.40 -29.39 7.89
CA VAL A 142 19.38 -29.89 6.92
C VAL A 142 20.03 -31.16 7.46
N SER A 143 19.56 -32.31 6.96
CA SER A 143 20.18 -33.62 7.19
C SER A 143 21.55 -33.69 6.49
N THR A 144 22.62 -33.24 7.16
CA THR A 144 23.99 -33.52 6.71
C THR A 144 24.21 -35.03 6.71
N SER A 145 24.59 -35.60 5.57
CA SER A 145 24.91 -37.02 5.47
C SER A 145 26.12 -37.34 6.36
N PRO A 146 26.24 -38.56 6.94
CA PRO A 146 27.43 -38.97 7.68
C PRO A 146 28.75 -38.82 6.89
N SER A 147 28.69 -38.77 5.56
CA SER A 147 29.84 -38.47 4.67
C SER A 147 30.47 -37.10 4.92
N ASP A 148 29.67 -36.10 5.31
CA ASP A 148 30.07 -34.69 5.25
C ASP A 148 30.92 -34.29 6.47
N ARG A 149 30.96 -35.13 7.51
CA ARG A 149 31.70 -34.89 8.76
C ARG A 149 33.22 -34.83 8.62
N LYS A 150 33.80 -35.25 7.48
CA LYS A 150 35.26 -35.33 7.30
C LYS A 150 35.94 -34.08 6.72
N GLN A 151 35.20 -33.06 6.27
CA GLN A 151 35.79 -31.78 5.81
C GLN A 151 35.73 -30.68 6.87
N ARG A 152 36.42 -30.89 8.01
CA ARG A 152 36.71 -29.81 8.97
C ARG A 152 37.97 -29.07 8.55
N GLY A 153 37.81 -27.95 7.87
CA GLY A 153 38.94 -27.11 7.41
C GLY A 153 38.58 -25.85 6.64
N VAL A 154 37.32 -25.65 6.25
CA VAL A 154 36.88 -24.43 5.56
C VAL A 154 35.69 -23.82 6.29
N SER A 155 35.81 -22.56 6.68
CA SER A 155 34.68 -21.74 7.14
C SER A 155 33.82 -21.29 5.95
N VAL A 156 33.19 -22.25 5.27
CA VAL A 156 32.05 -21.95 4.42
C VAL A 156 30.86 -21.65 5.34
N ASN A 157 30.54 -20.38 5.51
CA ASN A 157 29.15 -20.02 5.76
C ASN A 157 28.39 -20.49 4.50
N PRO A 158 27.50 -21.50 4.57
CA PRO A 158 26.70 -21.83 3.41
C PRO A 158 25.86 -20.59 3.10
N VAL A 159 26.00 -20.07 1.88
CA VAL A 159 25.04 -19.10 1.34
C VAL A 159 23.75 -19.88 1.17
N VAL A 160 22.92 -19.88 2.20
CA VAL A 160 21.57 -20.43 2.12
C VAL A 160 20.82 -19.50 1.19
N GLU A 161 20.64 -19.91 -0.08
CA GLU A 161 19.89 -19.12 -1.05
C GLU A 161 18.45 -18.96 -0.56
N ARG A 162 18.02 -17.73 -0.30
CA ARG A 162 16.72 -17.42 0.29
C ARG A 162 15.71 -17.06 -0.78
N GLY A 163 14.53 -17.67 -0.74
CA GLY A 163 13.46 -17.33 -1.67
C GLY A 163 12.63 -16.12 -1.20
N ILE A 164 12.05 -15.43 -2.17
CA ILE A 164 10.90 -14.53 -1.99
C ILE A 164 9.83 -14.99 -2.99
N SER A 165 8.55 -14.94 -2.64
CA SER A 165 7.46 -15.17 -3.60
C SER A 165 6.41 -14.08 -3.50
N LEU A 166 5.84 -13.68 -4.64
CA LEU A 166 4.67 -12.81 -4.69
C LEU A 166 3.43 -13.64 -5.04
N MET A 167 2.31 -13.32 -4.40
CA MET A 167 1.04 -14.00 -4.62
C MET A 167 -0.09 -12.98 -4.61
N THR A 168 -0.87 -12.92 -5.69
CA THR A 168 -2.02 -12.04 -5.85
C THR A 168 -3.30 -12.86 -5.76
N LEU A 169 -4.11 -12.59 -4.73
CA LEU A 169 -5.31 -13.33 -4.40
C LEU A 169 -6.54 -12.45 -4.62
N THR A 170 -7.56 -12.95 -5.32
CA THR A 170 -8.85 -12.26 -5.49
C THR A 170 -10.01 -13.25 -5.47
N LEU A 171 -11.22 -12.78 -5.72
CA LEU A 171 -12.44 -13.59 -5.76
C LEU A 171 -13.29 -13.21 -6.97
N ARG A 172 -13.99 -14.20 -7.54
CA ARG A 172 -15.02 -13.95 -8.54
C ARG A 172 -16.22 -13.29 -7.86
N HIS A 173 -16.48 -12.05 -8.24
CA HIS A 173 -17.58 -11.21 -7.76
C HIS A 173 -18.40 -10.66 -8.94
N ASN A 174 -19.46 -9.92 -8.65
CA ASN A 174 -20.28 -9.24 -9.64
C ASN A 174 -20.88 -7.94 -9.06
N SER A 175 -21.42 -7.07 -9.92
CA SER A 175 -21.83 -5.71 -9.57
C SER A 175 -23.04 -5.60 -8.63
N LYS A 176 -23.66 -6.73 -8.23
CA LYS A 176 -24.68 -6.79 -7.19
C LYS A 176 -24.11 -7.00 -5.78
N GLN A 177 -22.80 -7.25 -5.65
CA GLN A 177 -22.12 -7.49 -4.38
C GLN A 177 -21.41 -6.21 -3.95
N SER A 178 -21.63 -5.81 -2.70
CA SER A 178 -21.03 -4.62 -2.11
C SER A 178 -19.52 -4.80 -1.84
N LEU A 179 -18.82 -3.68 -1.72
CA LEU A 179 -17.43 -3.63 -1.30
C LEU A 179 -17.19 -4.42 -0.01
N THR A 180 -18.08 -4.27 0.98
CA THR A 180 -17.99 -4.95 2.27
C THR A 180 -18.05 -6.46 2.14
N GLU A 181 -19.02 -7.00 1.38
CA GLU A 181 -19.16 -8.45 1.14
C GLU A 181 -17.90 -9.03 0.48
N VAL A 182 -17.40 -8.37 -0.58
CA VAL A 182 -16.21 -8.84 -1.29
C VAL A 182 -14.97 -8.77 -0.39
N TRP A 183 -14.79 -7.69 0.37
CA TRP A 183 -13.61 -7.51 1.24
C TRP A 183 -13.63 -8.46 2.45
N ASP A 184 -14.79 -8.67 3.08
CA ASP A 184 -14.92 -9.63 4.18
C ASP A 184 -14.72 -11.07 3.68
N ALA A 185 -15.12 -11.38 2.45
CA ALA A 185 -14.79 -12.65 1.82
C ALA A 185 -13.28 -12.82 1.58
N ILE A 186 -12.58 -11.80 1.07
CA ILE A 186 -11.11 -11.79 0.92
C ILE A 186 -10.42 -12.02 2.28
N ALA A 187 -10.84 -11.30 3.32
CA ALA A 187 -10.29 -11.42 4.66
C ALA A 187 -10.53 -12.82 5.26
N GLY A 188 -11.75 -13.36 5.12
CA GLY A 188 -12.10 -14.70 5.58
C GLY A 188 -11.34 -15.80 4.85
N CYS A 189 -11.08 -15.65 3.55
CA CYS A 189 -10.25 -16.58 2.78
C CYS A 189 -8.78 -16.53 3.21
N TRP A 190 -8.22 -15.36 3.48
CA TRP A 190 -6.85 -15.22 4.00
C TRP A 190 -6.67 -15.87 5.38
N GLN A 191 -7.66 -15.73 6.26
CA GLN A 191 -7.69 -16.43 7.54
C GLN A 191 -7.75 -17.96 7.36
N ALA A 192 -8.55 -18.46 6.42
CA ALA A 192 -8.63 -19.90 6.13
C ALA A 192 -7.35 -20.48 5.51
N VAL A 193 -6.51 -19.64 4.89
CA VAL A 193 -5.14 -20.03 4.54
C VAL A 193 -4.27 -20.06 5.80
N THR A 194 -4.10 -18.94 6.50
CA THR A 194 -3.03 -18.74 7.49
C THR A 194 -3.33 -19.21 8.93
N ASN A 195 -4.59 -19.37 9.31
CA ASN A 195 -5.00 -19.73 10.67
C ASN A 195 -5.33 -21.22 10.82
N THR A 196 -4.75 -22.09 9.99
CA THR A 196 -5.00 -23.54 10.00
C THR A 196 -3.76 -24.35 10.36
N ALA A 197 -3.96 -25.56 10.87
CA ALA A 197 -2.87 -26.53 11.08
C ALA A 197 -2.18 -26.92 9.76
N ALA A 198 -2.88 -26.87 8.62
CA ALA A 198 -2.28 -27.08 7.30
C ALA A 198 -1.21 -26.02 6.97
N TRP A 199 -1.36 -24.78 7.46
CA TRP A 199 -0.36 -23.73 7.30
C TRP A 199 0.69 -23.73 8.41
N ARG A 200 0.24 -23.72 9.67
CA ARG A 200 1.11 -23.56 10.85
C ARG A 200 1.87 -24.83 11.25
N GLY A 201 1.33 -25.99 10.88
CA GLY A 201 1.72 -27.29 11.43
C GLY A 201 0.95 -27.62 12.70
N GLY A 202 1.16 -28.84 13.19
CA GLY A 202 0.66 -29.34 14.47
C GLY A 202 1.50 -30.50 14.97
N ALA A 203 1.17 -31.06 16.13
CA ALA A 203 2.00 -32.06 16.81
C ALA A 203 2.32 -33.35 16.01
N ARG A 204 1.62 -33.60 14.89
CA ARG A 204 1.80 -34.79 14.04
C ARG A 204 2.00 -34.47 12.56
N THR A 205 2.03 -33.20 12.16
CA THR A 205 2.08 -32.79 10.75
C THR A 205 2.86 -31.51 10.54
N ALA A 206 3.86 -31.54 9.66
CA ALA A 206 4.51 -30.34 9.16
C ALA A 206 3.53 -29.53 8.30
N GLY A 207 3.30 -28.27 8.68
CA GLY A 207 2.48 -27.33 7.91
C GLY A 207 3.26 -26.67 6.79
N ASP A 208 2.55 -25.93 5.94
CA ASP A 208 3.11 -25.25 4.77
C ASP A 208 4.25 -24.29 5.13
N LYS A 209 4.22 -23.64 6.31
CA LYS A 209 5.36 -22.85 6.79
C LYS A 209 6.66 -23.65 6.82
N SER A 210 6.64 -24.86 7.39
CA SER A 210 7.82 -25.72 7.49
C SER A 210 8.14 -26.41 6.16
N ARG A 211 7.12 -26.88 5.43
CA ARG A 211 7.28 -27.56 4.14
C ARG A 211 7.96 -26.67 3.09
N TYR A 212 7.54 -25.42 3.00
CA TYR A 212 8.00 -24.46 1.99
C TYR A 212 8.91 -23.37 2.55
N GLY A 213 9.50 -23.58 3.73
CA GLY A 213 10.47 -22.64 4.33
C GLY A 213 9.93 -21.23 4.62
N ILE A 214 8.61 -21.04 4.70
CA ILE A 214 8.00 -19.70 4.83
C ILE A 214 8.25 -19.20 6.25
N ALA A 215 9.29 -18.41 6.45
CA ALA A 215 9.59 -17.79 7.73
C ALA A 215 8.56 -16.70 8.05
N HIS A 216 8.34 -15.79 7.09
CA HIS A 216 7.52 -14.59 7.27
C HIS A 216 6.62 -14.31 6.06
N TRP A 217 5.65 -13.41 6.25
CA TRP A 217 4.91 -12.79 5.16
C TRP A 217 4.59 -11.32 5.43
N TYR A 218 4.45 -10.57 4.34
CA TYR A 218 3.81 -9.24 4.27
C TYR A 218 2.58 -9.33 3.37
N ARG A 219 1.57 -8.49 3.60
CA ARG A 219 0.40 -8.37 2.72
C ARG A 219 -0.01 -6.91 2.51
N ALA A 220 -0.61 -6.63 1.36
CA ALA A 220 -1.25 -5.36 1.02
C ALA A 220 -2.59 -5.60 0.30
N ILE A 221 -3.58 -4.76 0.54
CA ILE A 221 -4.85 -4.75 -0.20
C ILE A 221 -4.81 -3.65 -1.26
N GLU A 222 -5.12 -4.01 -2.51
CA GLU A 222 -5.44 -3.08 -3.59
C GLU A 222 -6.95 -3.18 -3.89
N VAL A 223 -7.60 -2.04 -4.15
CA VAL A 223 -9.01 -2.02 -4.58
C VAL A 223 -9.17 -1.13 -5.82
N THR A 224 -9.92 -1.64 -6.80
CA THR A 224 -10.45 -0.86 -7.94
C THR A 224 -11.95 -1.14 -8.12
N HIS A 225 -12.62 -0.34 -8.92
CA HIS A 225 -14.02 -0.57 -9.33
C HIS A 225 -14.10 -0.60 -10.86
N GLY A 226 -14.87 -1.55 -11.40
CA GLY A 226 -15.05 -1.74 -12.84
C GLY A 226 -16.47 -2.12 -13.22
N LYS A 227 -16.64 -2.69 -14.43
CA LYS A 227 -17.93 -3.16 -14.95
C LYS A 227 -18.62 -4.20 -14.03
N ASN A 228 -17.82 -4.97 -13.29
CA ASN A 228 -18.28 -6.05 -12.42
C ASN A 228 -18.37 -5.65 -10.93
N GLY A 229 -18.30 -4.36 -10.59
CA GLY A 229 -18.33 -3.90 -9.19
C GLY A 229 -16.93 -3.72 -8.60
N TRP A 230 -16.80 -4.02 -7.31
CA TRP A 230 -15.57 -3.82 -6.52
C TRP A 230 -14.57 -4.98 -6.65
N HIS A 231 -13.44 -4.70 -7.27
CA HIS A 231 -12.31 -5.61 -7.42
C HIS A 231 -11.33 -5.42 -6.24
N VAL A 232 -11.46 -6.27 -5.23
CA VAL A 232 -10.52 -6.35 -4.10
C VAL A 232 -9.44 -7.40 -4.40
N HIS A 233 -8.18 -6.99 -4.33
CA HIS A 233 -7.00 -7.82 -4.53
C HIS A 233 -6.16 -7.82 -3.25
N LEU A 234 -5.70 -9.00 -2.84
CA LEU A 234 -4.77 -9.19 -1.73
C LEU A 234 -3.43 -9.64 -2.31
N HIS A 235 -2.44 -8.74 -2.27
CA HIS A 235 -1.05 -9.05 -2.59
C HIS A 235 -0.34 -9.55 -1.34
N VAL A 236 0.44 -10.62 -1.47
CA VAL A 236 1.19 -11.25 -0.38
C VAL A 236 2.62 -11.48 -0.84
N VAL A 237 3.59 -11.00 -0.05
CA VAL A 237 5.01 -11.35 -0.18
C VAL A 237 5.31 -12.42 0.87
N LEU A 238 5.83 -13.56 0.43
CA LEU A 238 6.29 -14.65 1.28
C LEU A 238 7.83 -14.63 1.33
N PHE A 239 8.40 -14.74 2.52
CA PHE A 239 9.84 -14.81 2.75
C PHE A 239 10.22 -16.24 3.08
N HIS A 240 11.01 -16.87 2.20
CA HIS A 240 11.39 -18.27 2.28
C HIS A 240 12.85 -18.41 2.74
N ASP A 241 13.11 -19.25 3.73
CA ASP A 241 14.45 -19.53 4.27
C ASP A 241 15.36 -20.27 3.28
N ARG A 242 14.76 -20.84 2.23
CA ARG A 242 15.40 -21.48 1.09
C ARG A 242 14.73 -21.09 -0.24
N VAL A 243 15.41 -21.25 -1.36
CA VAL A 243 14.78 -21.26 -2.69
C VAL A 243 13.87 -22.48 -2.81
N LEU A 244 12.68 -22.29 -3.41
CA LEU A 244 11.75 -23.36 -3.76
C LEU A 244 11.92 -23.77 -5.22
N SER A 245 11.82 -25.07 -5.51
CA SER A 245 11.75 -25.59 -6.88
C SER A 245 10.45 -25.14 -7.60
N VAL A 246 10.34 -25.39 -8.91
CA VAL A 246 9.09 -25.13 -9.66
C VAL A 246 7.93 -25.92 -9.05
N ASP A 247 8.11 -27.23 -8.86
CA ASP A 247 7.08 -28.13 -8.33
C ASP A 247 6.66 -27.76 -6.90
N GLU A 248 7.59 -27.29 -6.07
CA GLU A 248 7.29 -26.83 -4.71
C GLU A 248 6.47 -25.53 -4.71
N ARG A 249 6.76 -24.64 -5.66
CA ARG A 249 6.06 -23.37 -5.86
C ARG A 249 4.63 -23.60 -6.36
N ASP A 250 4.45 -24.47 -7.34
CA ASP A 250 3.14 -24.87 -7.85
C ASP A 250 2.34 -25.63 -6.77
N SER A 251 2.98 -26.53 -6.02
CA SER A 251 2.37 -27.24 -4.89
C SER A 251 1.92 -26.30 -3.76
N LEU A 252 2.68 -25.24 -3.47
CA LEU A 252 2.28 -24.19 -2.52
C LEU A 252 1.08 -23.40 -3.06
N ALA A 253 1.11 -22.99 -4.33
CA ALA A 253 0.02 -22.28 -4.99
C ALA A 253 -1.28 -23.09 -4.97
N ASP A 254 -1.24 -24.38 -5.30
CA ASP A 254 -2.36 -25.31 -5.24
C ASP A 254 -2.99 -25.38 -3.85
N ARG A 255 -2.16 -25.58 -2.82
CA ARG A 255 -2.64 -25.72 -1.43
C ARG A 255 -3.23 -24.43 -0.88
N VAL A 256 -2.72 -23.28 -1.32
CA VAL A 256 -3.36 -21.98 -1.04
C VAL A 256 -4.68 -21.87 -1.78
N PHE A 257 -4.71 -22.19 -3.08
CA PHE A 257 -5.91 -22.14 -3.92
C PHE A 257 -7.05 -23.00 -3.37
N ASP A 258 -6.79 -24.26 -3.01
CA ASP A 258 -7.82 -25.17 -2.52
C ASP A 258 -8.47 -24.65 -1.23
N ARG A 259 -7.68 -24.14 -0.28
CA ARG A 259 -8.19 -23.53 0.97
C ARG A 259 -8.96 -22.24 0.71
N TRP A 260 -8.44 -21.39 -0.18
CA TRP A 260 -9.03 -20.11 -0.55
C TRP A 260 -10.39 -20.33 -1.25
N ALA A 261 -10.43 -21.21 -2.25
CA ALA A 261 -11.63 -21.58 -2.99
C ALA A 261 -12.68 -22.26 -2.08
N ALA A 262 -12.27 -23.21 -1.23
CA ALA A 262 -13.17 -23.87 -0.29
C ALA A 262 -13.78 -22.89 0.71
N LYS A 263 -13.01 -21.90 1.20
CA LYS A 263 -13.54 -20.85 2.07
C LYS A 263 -14.46 -19.88 1.31
N ALA A 264 -14.11 -19.50 0.09
CA ALA A 264 -14.94 -18.64 -0.76
C ALA A 264 -16.36 -19.22 -0.94
N VAL A 265 -16.45 -20.51 -1.33
CA VAL A 265 -17.73 -21.20 -1.49
C VAL A 265 -18.52 -21.26 -0.18
N ARG A 266 -17.86 -21.52 0.96
CA ARG A 266 -18.49 -21.49 2.30
C ARG A 266 -18.97 -20.10 2.74
N LEU A 267 -18.49 -19.02 2.10
CA LEU A 267 -18.95 -17.65 2.31
C LEU A 267 -19.99 -17.22 1.26
N GLY A 268 -20.53 -18.13 0.46
CA GLY A 268 -21.50 -17.82 -0.60
C GLY A 268 -20.91 -17.20 -1.86
N MET A 269 -19.58 -17.06 -1.94
CA MET A 269 -18.90 -16.55 -3.13
C MET A 269 -18.80 -17.64 -4.21
N ARG A 270 -18.80 -17.22 -5.48
CA ARG A 270 -18.49 -18.14 -6.57
C ARG A 270 -17.05 -18.63 -6.44
N ALA A 271 -16.83 -19.93 -6.65
CA ALA A 271 -15.50 -20.51 -6.67
C ALA A 271 -14.59 -19.73 -7.64
N PRO A 272 -13.37 -19.33 -7.24
CA PRO A 272 -12.38 -18.78 -8.15
C PRO A 272 -12.01 -19.82 -9.22
N SER A 273 -11.65 -19.36 -10.41
CA SER A 273 -10.97 -20.22 -11.40
C SER A 273 -9.47 -20.12 -11.19
N ARG A 274 -8.74 -21.21 -11.43
CA ARG A 274 -7.27 -21.23 -11.38
C ARG A 274 -6.69 -20.10 -12.26
N ASP A 275 -7.13 -20.00 -13.51
CA ASP A 275 -6.61 -19.01 -14.48
C ASP A 275 -7.00 -17.53 -14.23
N ARG A 276 -7.84 -17.20 -13.23
CA ARG A 276 -8.35 -15.81 -13.04
C ARG A 276 -8.70 -15.38 -11.61
N GLY A 277 -8.62 -16.27 -10.62
CA GLY A 277 -9.00 -15.97 -9.23
C GLY A 277 -7.82 -15.89 -8.26
N ILE A 278 -6.71 -16.52 -8.62
CA ILE A 278 -5.42 -16.41 -7.95
C ILE A 278 -4.37 -16.31 -9.06
N ASP A 279 -3.46 -15.35 -8.94
CA ASP A 279 -2.31 -15.18 -9.81
C ASP A 279 -1.05 -15.25 -8.93
N VAL A 280 -0.29 -16.34 -9.04
CA VAL A 280 0.93 -16.57 -8.26
C VAL A 280 2.14 -16.33 -9.14
N VAL A 281 2.68 -15.11 -9.09
CA VAL A 281 3.88 -14.73 -9.84
C VAL A 281 5.11 -14.98 -8.97
N HIS A 282 5.78 -16.10 -9.21
CA HIS A 282 7.01 -16.42 -8.50
C HIS A 282 8.21 -15.62 -9.03
N VAL A 283 8.97 -15.02 -8.11
CA VAL A 283 10.23 -14.31 -8.38
C VAL A 283 11.33 -15.00 -7.60
N ALA A 284 12.01 -15.97 -8.22
CA ALA A 284 13.12 -16.65 -7.57
C ALA A 284 14.24 -15.66 -7.22
N ALA A 285 14.79 -15.80 -6.01
CA ALA A 285 15.98 -15.09 -5.57
C ALA A 285 17.11 -16.12 -5.38
N SER A 286 17.86 -16.37 -6.45
CA SER A 286 19.12 -17.13 -6.43
C SER A 286 20.30 -16.21 -6.75
N SER A 287 21.48 -16.61 -6.30
CA SER A 287 22.68 -15.77 -6.26
C SER A 287 23.25 -15.47 -7.64
N ASP A 288 23.16 -16.44 -8.56
CA ASP A 288 23.72 -16.32 -9.91
C ASP A 288 22.79 -15.59 -10.88
N ASP A 289 21.47 -15.65 -10.65
CA ASP A 289 20.54 -14.76 -11.33
C ASP A 289 20.68 -13.32 -10.81
N ALA A 290 21.16 -13.07 -9.59
CA ALA A 290 21.25 -11.71 -9.02
C ALA A 290 22.08 -10.70 -9.86
N LYS A 291 22.90 -11.15 -10.83
CA LYS A 291 23.57 -10.25 -11.80
C LYS A 291 22.73 -9.92 -13.05
N SER A 292 21.72 -10.71 -13.40
CA SER A 292 20.73 -10.40 -14.46
C SER A 292 19.45 -9.79 -13.87
N ILE A 293 19.01 -10.31 -12.71
CA ILE A 293 17.82 -9.95 -11.91
C ILE A 293 18.05 -8.74 -11.01
N GLY A 294 19.28 -8.50 -10.54
CA GLY A 294 19.62 -7.38 -9.65
C GLY A 294 19.40 -6.00 -10.28
N GLY A 295 19.40 -5.92 -11.62
CA GLY A 295 19.01 -4.71 -12.35
C GLY A 295 17.51 -4.56 -12.63
N TYR A 296 16.74 -5.66 -12.63
CA TYR A 296 15.44 -5.68 -13.33
C TYR A 296 14.23 -6.27 -12.59
N THR A 297 14.38 -7.14 -11.58
CA THR A 297 13.22 -7.89 -11.03
C THR A 297 12.98 -7.69 -9.54
N CYS A 298 13.91 -7.94 -8.61
CA CYS A 298 13.58 -7.66 -7.19
C CYS A 298 13.38 -6.16 -6.93
N LYS A 299 14.37 -5.30 -7.24
CA LYS A 299 14.20 -3.85 -7.02
C LYS A 299 13.20 -3.22 -7.99
N GLY A 300 13.19 -3.62 -9.26
CA GLY A 300 12.25 -3.08 -10.27
C GLY A 300 10.80 -3.49 -10.04
N MET A 301 10.54 -4.79 -9.87
CA MET A 301 9.18 -5.31 -9.68
C MET A 301 8.69 -5.08 -8.25
N LEU A 302 9.50 -5.28 -7.20
CA LEU A 302 9.03 -5.08 -5.81
C LEU A 302 9.03 -3.62 -5.36
N SER A 303 9.89 -2.73 -5.90
CA SER A 303 9.68 -1.28 -5.72
C SER A 303 8.52 -0.79 -6.59
N GLY A 304 8.32 -1.39 -7.77
CA GLY A 304 7.11 -1.23 -8.58
C GLY A 304 5.84 -1.64 -7.83
N ILE A 305 5.83 -2.79 -7.15
CA ILE A 305 4.72 -3.29 -6.34
C ILE A 305 4.57 -2.50 -5.05
N ALA A 306 5.66 -2.11 -4.39
CA ALA A 306 5.60 -1.20 -3.24
C ALA A 306 4.94 0.12 -3.66
N ALA A 307 5.36 0.72 -4.78
CA ALA A 307 4.70 1.88 -5.36
C ALA A 307 3.25 1.59 -5.81
N GLU A 308 2.95 0.47 -6.47
CA GLU A 308 1.61 0.19 -7.01
C GLU A 308 0.58 -0.24 -5.95
N THR A 309 1.01 -0.92 -4.89
CA THR A 309 0.13 -1.44 -3.81
C THR A 309 0.05 -0.53 -2.59
N THR A 310 1.05 0.35 -2.39
CA THR A 310 0.97 1.42 -1.39
C THR A 310 0.72 2.75 -2.10
N THR A 311 1.69 3.37 -2.78
CA THR A 311 1.53 4.75 -3.33
C THR A 311 0.49 4.84 -4.47
N GLY A 312 0.05 3.69 -4.99
CA GLY A 312 -0.77 3.53 -6.17
C GLY A 312 -2.18 4.10 -6.09
N GLN A 313 -2.81 4.24 -4.90
CA GLN A 313 -4.18 4.77 -4.86
C GLN A 313 -4.28 6.16 -5.53
N VAL A 314 -3.28 7.04 -5.34
CA VAL A 314 -3.24 8.41 -5.87
C VAL A 314 -2.63 8.49 -7.28
N THR A 315 -1.59 7.69 -7.56
CA THR A 315 -0.79 7.80 -8.79
C THR A 315 -1.19 6.81 -9.88
N LYS A 316 -1.77 5.65 -9.54
CA LYS A 316 -2.14 4.60 -10.49
C LYS A 316 -3.29 5.03 -11.36
N GLU A 317 -3.11 4.86 -12.65
CA GLU A 317 -4.20 4.78 -13.61
C GLU A 317 -4.53 3.29 -13.76
N ALA A 318 -5.73 2.87 -13.35
CA ALA A 318 -6.16 1.50 -13.52
C ALA A 318 -6.34 1.16 -15.02
N LYS A 319 -6.12 -0.11 -15.37
CA LYS A 319 -6.10 -0.57 -16.77
C LYS A 319 -7.51 -0.75 -17.32
N GLY A 320 -7.74 -0.27 -18.54
CA GLY A 320 -9.04 -0.36 -19.23
C GLY A 320 -10.11 0.49 -18.54
N ASP A 321 -11.35 -0.02 -18.49
CA ASP A 321 -12.50 0.68 -17.90
C ASP A 321 -12.55 0.65 -16.35
N ASN A 322 -11.47 0.20 -15.70
CA ASN A 322 -11.38 0.14 -14.23
C ASN A 322 -10.89 1.49 -13.67
N ARG A 323 -11.25 1.81 -12.43
CA ARG A 323 -10.79 3.02 -11.72
C ARG A 323 -10.41 2.71 -10.27
N THR A 324 -9.35 3.33 -9.75
CA THR A 324 -9.09 3.37 -8.29
C THR A 324 -10.12 4.28 -7.59
N PRO A 325 -10.31 4.16 -6.26
CA PRO A 325 -11.16 5.08 -5.50
C PRO A 325 -10.80 6.56 -5.68
N PHE A 326 -9.51 6.91 -5.75
CA PHE A 326 -9.12 8.31 -6.02
C PHE A 326 -9.20 8.70 -7.51
N GLN A 327 -9.22 7.76 -8.46
CA GLN A 327 -9.63 8.09 -9.83
C GLN A 327 -11.12 8.46 -9.87
N ILE A 328 -11.99 7.71 -9.19
CA ILE A 328 -13.43 8.03 -9.05
C ILE A 328 -13.62 9.40 -8.38
N LEU A 329 -12.86 9.68 -7.32
CA LEU A 329 -12.83 10.99 -6.67
C LEU A 329 -12.34 12.09 -7.62
N GLY A 330 -11.29 11.85 -8.40
CA GLY A 330 -10.81 12.80 -9.41
C GLY A 330 -11.82 13.07 -10.52
N ASP A 331 -12.57 12.05 -10.94
CA ASP A 331 -13.63 12.18 -11.93
C ASP A 331 -14.82 12.99 -11.38
N LEU A 332 -15.22 12.78 -10.12
CA LEU A 332 -16.21 13.64 -9.44
C LEU A 332 -15.81 15.12 -9.41
N GLY A 333 -14.50 15.40 -9.31
CA GLY A 333 -13.96 16.76 -9.32
C GLY A 333 -14.03 17.43 -10.69
N LYS A 334 -13.93 16.65 -11.78
CA LYS A 334 -14.07 17.12 -13.17
C LYS A 334 -15.54 17.25 -13.58
N GLN A 335 -16.33 16.22 -13.28
CA GLN A 335 -17.74 16.11 -13.62
C GLN A 335 -18.47 15.29 -12.54
N TYR A 336 -19.22 15.98 -11.67
CA TYR A 336 -20.01 15.32 -10.66
C TYR A 336 -21.10 14.43 -11.28
N THR A 337 -21.16 13.16 -10.88
CA THR A 337 -22.27 12.26 -11.21
C THR A 337 -22.80 11.58 -9.94
N LYS A 338 -24.12 11.41 -9.84
CA LYS A 338 -24.75 10.70 -8.71
C LYS A 338 -24.24 9.25 -8.57
N ARG A 339 -23.84 8.62 -9.69
CA ARG A 339 -23.28 7.27 -9.71
C ARG A 339 -21.92 7.21 -9.02
N ASP A 340 -21.00 8.08 -9.42
CA ASP A 340 -19.65 8.07 -8.85
C ASP A 340 -19.65 8.57 -7.41
N HIS A 341 -20.61 9.45 -7.03
CA HIS A 341 -20.78 9.85 -5.64
C HIS A 341 -21.29 8.71 -4.77
N ALA A 342 -22.26 7.91 -5.26
CA ALA A 342 -22.68 6.69 -4.57
C ALA A 342 -21.54 5.68 -4.40
N LEU A 343 -20.67 5.52 -5.40
CA LEU A 343 -19.46 4.68 -5.29
C LEU A 343 -18.46 5.24 -4.27
N TRP A 344 -18.30 6.56 -4.19
CA TRP A 344 -17.45 7.20 -3.19
C TRP A 344 -17.99 7.00 -1.76
N LEU A 345 -19.30 7.15 -1.55
CA LEU A 345 -19.93 6.90 -0.25
C LEU A 345 -19.87 5.41 0.16
N GLU A 346 -20.02 4.49 -0.78
CA GLU A 346 -19.80 3.06 -0.53
C GLU A 346 -18.32 2.78 -0.17
N TRP A 347 -17.38 3.41 -0.86
CA TRP A 347 -15.95 3.32 -0.55
C TRP A 347 -15.63 3.83 0.85
N GLU A 348 -16.07 5.03 1.22
CA GLU A 348 -15.85 5.59 2.55
C GLU A 348 -16.40 4.67 3.64
N LYS A 349 -17.65 4.22 3.51
CA LYS A 349 -18.29 3.34 4.48
C LYS A 349 -17.64 1.96 4.54
N GLY A 350 -17.31 1.38 3.40
CA GLY A 350 -16.79 0.01 3.28
C GLY A 350 -15.31 -0.14 3.63
N SER A 351 -14.50 0.90 3.41
CA SER A 351 -13.05 0.89 3.70
C SER A 351 -12.69 1.35 5.12
N LYS A 352 -13.57 2.10 5.80
CA LYS A 352 -13.31 2.65 7.15
C LYS A 352 -12.91 1.57 8.15
N GLY A 353 -11.79 1.83 8.85
CA GLY A 353 -11.22 0.91 9.85
C GLY A 353 -10.52 -0.34 9.29
N ARG A 354 -10.48 -0.57 7.97
CA ARG A 354 -9.77 -1.71 7.38
C ARG A 354 -8.27 -1.45 7.27
N ARG A 355 -7.44 -2.41 7.66
CA ARG A 355 -5.98 -2.32 7.48
C ARG A 355 -5.57 -2.62 6.04
N GLN A 356 -5.00 -1.63 5.36
CA GLN A 356 -4.39 -1.78 4.01
C GLN A 356 -3.31 -2.85 4.02
N THR A 357 -2.37 -2.77 4.95
CA THR A 357 -1.20 -3.63 5.00
C THR A 357 -1.22 -4.56 6.22
N GLY A 358 -0.27 -5.50 6.29
CA GLY A 358 -0.08 -6.33 7.47
C GLY A 358 1.13 -7.25 7.36
N TRP A 359 1.70 -7.60 8.51
CA TRP A 359 2.87 -8.46 8.63
C TRP A 359 2.53 -9.73 9.41
N SER A 360 3.29 -10.81 9.21
CA SER A 360 3.27 -11.95 10.11
C SER A 360 3.93 -11.61 11.45
N GLN A 361 3.50 -12.25 12.54
CA GLN A 361 4.00 -11.95 13.89
C GLN A 361 5.53 -11.98 13.99
N GLY A 362 6.13 -10.96 14.61
CA GLY A 362 7.57 -10.84 14.83
C GLY A 362 8.40 -10.48 13.59
N THR A 363 7.80 -10.33 12.40
CA THR A 363 8.57 -10.05 11.16
C THR A 363 9.31 -8.73 11.22
N LYS A 364 8.70 -7.69 11.78
CA LYS A 364 9.30 -6.35 11.85
C LYS A 364 10.54 -6.35 12.74
N ASP A 365 10.44 -6.89 13.95
CA ASP A 365 11.56 -7.04 14.89
C ASP A 365 12.73 -7.81 14.24
N VAL A 366 12.40 -8.94 13.59
CA VAL A 366 13.35 -9.86 12.96
C VAL A 366 14.05 -9.27 11.73
N LEU A 367 13.42 -8.30 11.06
CA LEU A 367 13.97 -7.58 9.89
C LEU A 367 14.45 -6.15 10.21
N GLY A 368 14.44 -5.74 11.48
CA GLY A 368 14.88 -4.39 11.89
C GLY A 368 13.97 -3.25 11.41
N ILE A 369 12.69 -3.52 11.19
CA ILE A 369 11.71 -2.53 10.73
C ILE A 369 10.99 -1.93 11.94
N ASN A 370 10.98 -0.61 12.08
CA ASN A 370 10.27 0.05 13.18
C ASN A 370 8.75 -0.21 13.10
N GLU A 371 8.14 -0.56 14.23
CA GLU A 371 6.69 -0.66 14.35
C GLU A 371 6.09 0.73 14.59
N LEU A 372 5.45 1.27 13.54
CA LEU A 372 4.70 2.52 13.58
C LEU A 372 3.28 2.26 13.10
N SER A 373 2.28 2.79 13.79
CA SER A 373 0.89 2.85 13.32
C SER A 373 0.74 3.81 12.13
N ASP A 374 -0.36 3.71 11.39
CA ASP A 374 -0.63 4.63 10.29
C ASP A 374 -0.75 6.08 10.81
N ASP A 375 -1.44 6.28 11.95
CA ASP A 375 -1.54 7.56 12.65
C ASP A 375 -0.15 8.16 12.97
N GLN A 376 0.74 7.35 13.59
CA GLN A 376 2.10 7.78 13.92
C GLN A 376 2.91 8.13 12.68
N ILE A 377 2.76 7.41 11.57
CA ILE A 377 3.46 7.71 10.32
C ILE A 377 3.00 9.06 9.76
N ASP A 378 1.70 9.32 9.79
CA ASP A 378 1.09 10.52 9.24
C ASP A 378 1.41 11.76 10.09
N ASP A 379 1.44 11.61 11.41
CA ASP A 379 1.87 12.67 12.35
C ASP A 379 3.38 12.92 12.32
N SER A 380 4.20 11.86 12.29
CA SER A 380 5.68 11.94 12.28
C SER A 380 6.29 12.45 10.97
N LEU A 381 5.45 12.83 10.00
CA LEU A 381 5.91 13.60 8.86
C LEU A 381 6.70 14.82 9.31
N GLY A 382 7.81 15.10 8.66
CA GLY A 382 8.35 16.45 8.56
C GLY A 382 8.83 17.12 9.84
N ASP A 383 8.85 16.43 10.99
CA ASP A 383 9.44 16.92 12.24
C ASP A 383 10.76 16.20 12.49
N ASN A 384 11.84 16.92 12.23
CA ASN A 384 13.19 16.57 12.63
C ASN A 384 13.90 17.82 13.13
N ASP A 385 15.16 17.67 13.53
CA ASP A 385 15.97 18.74 14.14
C ASP A 385 16.16 20.00 13.28
N GLN A 386 15.76 19.96 12.01
CA GLN A 386 15.85 21.07 11.05
C GLN A 386 14.51 21.78 10.82
N SER A 387 13.40 21.25 11.36
CA SER A 387 12.07 21.79 11.13
C SER A 387 11.77 22.96 12.06
N GLU A 388 11.35 24.09 11.48
CA GLU A 388 11.06 25.32 12.19
C GLU A 388 9.68 25.88 11.80
N VAL A 389 8.87 26.27 12.79
CA VAL A 389 7.67 27.07 12.54
C VAL A 389 8.11 28.48 12.19
N VAL A 390 7.80 28.91 10.98
CA VAL A 390 8.18 30.24 10.45
C VAL A 390 7.02 31.23 10.49
N ALA A 391 5.78 30.76 10.53
CA ALA A 391 4.61 31.59 10.81
C ALA A 391 3.46 30.79 11.46
N MET A 392 2.56 31.48 12.15
CA MET A 392 1.33 30.98 12.75
C MET A 392 0.14 31.80 12.26
N VAL A 393 -0.95 31.14 11.90
CA VAL A 393 -2.21 31.74 11.42
C VAL A 393 -3.35 31.32 12.35
N GLY A 394 -3.93 32.25 13.09
CA GLY A 394 -5.02 31.96 14.03
C GLY A 394 -6.30 31.47 13.34
N ARG A 395 -7.13 30.68 14.03
CA ARG A 395 -8.36 30.04 13.49
C ARG A 395 -9.21 30.97 12.59
N GLY A 396 -9.46 32.21 13.04
CA GLY A 396 -10.26 33.18 12.28
C GLY A 396 -9.63 33.58 10.93
N ALA A 397 -8.34 33.91 10.93
CA ALA A 397 -7.59 34.24 9.71
C ALA A 397 -7.40 33.03 8.79
N TRP A 398 -7.21 31.84 9.36
CA TRP A 398 -7.10 30.60 8.60
C TRP A 398 -8.35 30.34 7.75
N GLY A 399 -9.54 30.71 8.24
CA GLY A 399 -10.80 30.58 7.51
C GLY A 399 -10.79 31.21 6.10
N ALA A 400 -10.02 32.29 5.90
CA ALA A 400 -9.89 32.97 4.62
C ALA A 400 -9.12 32.17 3.55
N ILE A 401 -8.26 31.21 3.95
CA ILE A 401 -7.47 30.37 3.04
C ILE A 401 -7.71 28.87 3.20
N ALA A 402 -8.44 28.44 4.22
CA ALA A 402 -8.67 27.04 4.60
C ALA A 402 -9.05 26.12 3.42
N SER A 403 -9.96 26.60 2.56
CA SER A 403 -10.45 25.87 1.38
C SER A 403 -9.77 26.28 0.06
N ASP A 404 -8.90 27.29 0.09
CA ASP A 404 -8.21 27.85 -1.07
C ASP A 404 -6.83 27.18 -1.21
N THR A 405 -6.81 26.05 -1.91
CA THR A 405 -5.58 25.27 -2.08
C THR A 405 -4.56 25.95 -2.98
N GLU A 406 -4.97 26.88 -3.84
CA GLU A 406 -4.06 27.61 -4.74
C GLU A 406 -3.25 28.62 -3.94
N LYS A 407 -3.89 29.48 -3.13
CA LYS A 407 -3.17 30.37 -2.20
C LYS A 407 -2.28 29.56 -1.25
N ARG A 408 -2.80 28.46 -0.70
CA ARG A 408 -2.03 27.58 0.19
C ARG A 408 -0.82 26.94 -0.49
N ALA A 409 -0.92 26.57 -1.76
CA ALA A 409 0.21 26.05 -2.53
C ALA A 409 1.25 27.15 -2.81
N VAL A 410 0.82 28.35 -3.22
CA VAL A 410 1.72 29.51 -3.44
C VAL A 410 2.47 29.88 -2.16
N ILE A 411 1.80 29.90 -1.00
CA ILE A 411 2.44 30.15 0.30
C ILE A 411 3.51 29.07 0.59
N LEU A 412 3.20 27.79 0.36
CA LEU A 412 4.14 26.68 0.58
C LEU A 412 5.33 26.75 -0.37
N ASP A 413 5.11 26.98 -1.66
CA ASP A 413 6.18 27.02 -2.66
C ASP A 413 7.09 28.24 -2.45
N ALA A 414 6.54 29.41 -2.05
CA ALA A 414 7.32 30.60 -1.71
C ALA A 414 8.22 30.37 -0.48
N VAL A 415 7.71 29.70 0.56
CA VAL A 415 8.50 29.35 1.76
C VAL A 415 9.49 28.22 1.47
N ALA A 416 9.11 27.22 0.68
CA ALA A 416 9.98 26.13 0.29
C ALA A 416 11.13 26.57 -0.64
N ALA A 417 10.99 27.65 -1.40
CA ALA A 417 12.04 28.13 -2.29
C ALA A 417 13.32 28.59 -1.56
N THR A 418 13.21 28.94 -0.27
CA THR A 418 14.32 29.52 0.50
C THR A 418 15.31 28.46 1.00
N ASP A 419 16.58 28.82 1.00
CA ASP A 419 17.73 28.02 1.47
C ASP A 419 17.90 28.03 2.99
N SER A 420 17.27 29.00 3.67
CA SER A 420 17.43 29.31 5.08
C SER A 420 16.08 29.58 5.75
N ALA A 421 15.99 29.31 7.05
CA ALA A 421 14.79 29.54 7.82
C ALA A 421 14.49 31.04 8.07
N GLU A 422 15.52 31.90 8.05
CA GLU A 422 15.32 33.35 8.07
C GLU A 422 14.70 33.85 6.75
N GLY A 423 15.21 33.36 5.62
CA GLY A 423 14.57 33.55 4.32
C GLY A 423 13.12 33.07 4.34
N ALA A 424 12.86 31.89 4.91
CA ALA A 424 11.53 31.30 5.04
C ALA A 424 10.58 32.16 5.87
N ARG A 425 11.03 32.71 7.01
CA ARG A 425 10.28 33.68 7.84
C ARG A 425 9.92 34.95 7.07
N LYS A 426 10.86 35.48 6.27
CA LYS A 426 10.60 36.65 5.43
C LYS A 426 9.59 36.33 4.33
N ALA A 427 9.81 35.24 3.58
CA ALA A 427 8.91 34.79 2.53
C ALA A 427 7.49 34.54 3.06
N ALA A 428 7.35 33.87 4.20
CA ALA A 428 6.08 33.65 4.89
C ALA A 428 5.37 34.97 5.21
N ARG A 429 6.08 35.94 5.78
CA ARG A 429 5.54 37.28 6.09
C ARG A 429 5.00 37.98 4.85
N ASP A 430 5.83 38.03 3.81
CA ASP A 430 5.54 38.79 2.60
C ASP A 430 4.36 38.18 1.82
N VAL A 431 4.32 36.84 1.69
CA VAL A 431 3.24 36.13 0.98
C VAL A 431 1.91 36.11 1.76
N LEU A 432 1.94 35.94 3.10
CA LEU A 432 0.72 35.99 3.92
C LEU A 432 0.15 37.41 3.97
N LYS A 433 1.01 38.44 4.03
CA LYS A 433 0.59 39.84 3.95
C LYS A 433 -0.02 40.16 2.58
N LEU A 434 0.57 39.67 1.48
CA LEU A 434 0.03 39.84 0.12
C LEU A 434 -1.39 39.26 -0.02
N PHE A 435 -1.66 38.12 0.61
CA PHE A 435 -3.00 37.51 0.62
C PHE A 435 -3.94 38.06 1.71
N GLY A 436 -3.55 39.09 2.46
CA GLY A 436 -4.37 39.69 3.52
C GLY A 436 -4.62 38.78 4.72
N VAL A 437 -3.80 37.74 4.92
CA VAL A 437 -3.95 36.76 5.99
C VAL A 437 -3.24 37.27 7.24
N ALA A 438 -4.00 37.54 8.32
CA ALA A 438 -3.42 37.91 9.60
C ALA A 438 -2.62 36.73 10.19
N HIS A 439 -1.37 37.00 10.59
CA HIS A 439 -0.40 35.98 10.97
C HIS A 439 0.64 36.53 11.95
N THR A 440 1.31 35.63 12.66
CA THR A 440 2.47 35.93 13.52
C THR A 440 3.69 35.21 12.95
N VAL A 441 4.74 35.95 12.60
CA VAL A 441 6.04 35.35 12.22
C VAL A 441 6.74 34.88 13.49
N THR A 442 7.31 33.67 13.48
CA THR A 442 7.94 33.07 14.66
C THR A 442 9.19 32.28 14.28
N ALA A 443 9.94 31.82 15.28
CA ALA A 443 11.19 31.09 15.15
C ALA A 443 11.24 29.93 16.16
N ILE A 444 10.39 28.91 15.96
CA ILE A 444 10.23 27.78 16.89
C ILE A 444 10.77 26.51 16.24
N GLY A 445 11.91 26.00 16.74
CA GLY A 445 12.51 24.74 16.28
C GLY A 445 11.84 23.52 16.90
N LEU A 446 11.26 22.65 16.08
CA LEU A 446 10.32 21.61 16.51
C LEU A 446 10.96 20.47 17.33
N ALA A 447 12.28 20.26 17.25
CA ALA A 447 12.99 19.26 18.06
C ALA A 447 13.62 19.81 19.36
N LYS A 448 13.61 21.14 19.56
CA LYS A 448 14.26 21.80 20.73
C LYS A 448 13.26 22.46 21.67
N THR A 449 11.97 22.27 21.42
CA THR A 449 10.87 22.91 22.14
C THR A 449 9.88 21.82 22.53
N ASP A 450 9.54 21.73 23.81
CA ASP A 450 8.34 21.01 24.22
C ASP A 450 7.15 21.76 23.62
N LEU A 451 6.58 21.19 22.55
CA LEU A 451 5.56 21.86 21.76
C LEU A 451 4.38 22.26 22.63
N ASP A 452 4.02 21.47 23.63
CA ASP A 452 2.89 21.78 24.51
C ASP A 452 3.08 23.03 25.38
N THR A 453 4.33 23.46 25.59
CA THR A 453 4.65 24.69 26.35
C THR A 453 4.62 25.97 25.51
N VAL A 454 4.70 25.87 24.18
CA VAL A 454 4.80 27.02 23.25
C VAL A 454 3.67 27.05 22.21
N LEU A 455 3.12 25.89 21.90
CA LEU A 455 2.01 25.58 21.02
C LEU A 455 1.15 24.53 21.76
N PRO A 456 0.28 24.92 22.70
CA PRO A 456 -0.45 24.00 23.57
C PRO A 456 -1.49 23.16 22.79
N THR A 457 -1.01 22.13 22.07
CA THR A 457 -1.77 21.47 21.00
C THR A 457 -1.43 19.99 20.76
N HIS A 458 -0.55 19.36 21.56
CA HIS A 458 0.04 18.04 21.26
C HIS A 458 0.10 16.99 22.40
N THR A 459 -0.44 17.24 23.61
CA THR A 459 -0.43 16.21 24.67
C THR A 459 -1.64 15.29 24.72
N ASP A 460 -1.38 14.04 25.12
CA ASP A 460 -2.37 13.02 25.48
C ASP A 460 -3.28 13.39 26.67
N VAL A 461 -3.11 14.56 27.31
CA VAL A 461 -4.04 15.10 28.32
C VAL A 461 -5.45 15.24 27.74
N PHE A 462 -5.60 15.84 26.55
CA PHE A 462 -6.93 15.97 25.94
C PHE A 462 -7.51 14.62 25.52
N LYS A 463 -6.67 13.65 25.09
CA LYS A 463 -7.13 12.28 24.83
C LYS A 463 -7.55 11.57 26.12
N ARG A 464 -6.83 11.75 27.22
CA ARG A 464 -7.14 11.18 28.54
C ARG A 464 -8.42 11.79 29.12
N GLU A 465 -8.58 13.11 29.04
CA GLU A 465 -9.80 13.80 29.49
C GLU A 465 -11.00 13.46 28.61
N LEU A 466 -10.85 13.33 27.29
CA LEU A 466 -11.92 12.84 26.43
C LEU A 466 -12.26 11.37 26.74
N HIS A 467 -11.26 10.53 27.03
CA HIS A 467 -11.47 9.13 27.40
C HIS A 467 -12.15 9.01 28.78
N GLU A 468 -11.78 9.83 29.76
CA GLU A 468 -12.43 9.89 31.08
C GLU A 468 -13.83 10.52 31.01
N ALA A 469 -14.07 11.53 30.17
CA ALA A 469 -15.39 12.16 29.99
C ALA A 469 -16.36 11.30 29.17
N VAL A 470 -15.86 10.43 28.29
CA VAL A 470 -16.69 9.49 27.50
C VAL A 470 -16.92 8.16 28.22
N TRP A 471 -16.00 7.71 29.09
CA TRP A 471 -16.11 6.41 29.77
C TRP A 471 -16.35 6.44 31.28
N SER A 472 -16.17 7.59 31.98
CA SER A 472 -16.70 7.76 33.32
C SER A 472 -18.12 8.34 33.23
N GLY A 473 -19.12 7.55 33.59
CA GLY A 473 -20.55 7.85 33.37
C GLY A 473 -21.13 8.96 34.25
N ARG A 474 -20.56 10.18 34.22
CA ARG A 474 -21.10 11.38 34.87
C ARG A 474 -21.63 12.35 33.81
N LYS A 475 -22.77 12.98 34.11
CA LYS A 475 -23.51 13.85 33.17
C LYS A 475 -22.64 15.03 32.72
N GLN A 476 -22.79 15.40 31.45
CA GLN A 476 -22.18 16.60 30.86
C GLN A 476 -22.49 17.85 31.69
N THR A 477 -21.45 18.47 32.25
CA THR A 477 -21.43 19.89 32.61
C THR A 477 -20.59 20.60 31.56
N ALA A 478 -21.15 21.64 30.93
CA ALA A 478 -20.46 22.39 29.88
C ALA A 478 -19.16 23.01 30.41
N LEU A 479 -18.06 22.83 29.66
CA LEU A 479 -16.82 23.58 29.90
C LEU A 479 -17.00 25.02 29.40
N PRO A 480 -16.46 26.03 30.12
CA PRO A 480 -16.60 27.43 29.75
C PRO A 480 -15.75 27.78 28.52
N VAL A 481 -16.21 28.76 27.76
CA VAL A 481 -15.53 29.30 26.57
C VAL A 481 -14.34 30.16 26.98
N LEU A 482 -13.17 29.89 26.36
CA LEU A 482 -12.02 30.79 26.24
C LEU A 482 -11.54 30.76 24.79
#